data_AF-A0A957SPJ8-F1
#
_entry.id   AF-A0A957SPJ8-F1
#
_cell.length_a   1.000
_cell.length_b   1.000
_cell.length_c   1.000
_cell.angle_alpha   90.00
_cell.angle_beta   90.00
_cell.angle_gamma   90.00
#
_symmetry.space_group_name_H-M   'P 1'
#
loop_
_entity.id
_entity.type
_entity.pdbx_description
1 polymer ?
#
loop_
_entity_poly.entity_id
_entity_poly.type
_entity_poly.pdbx_seq_one_letter_code
_entity_poly.pdbx_strand_id
1 'polypeptide(L)'
;MPLPMVHFLVAVEMHKLDDRHPFPPFILGSIAPDAIHARPNTDRSDKNRTHLLTKPHGQTTDAEYWELVRAFLHHQWAKQQQTDFSAEVMPGFVEGYAAHVLADRLWLDGLFLPFRERVSQLAQREVAQLYYREVD
;
A
#
# COMPACT_ATOMS: atom_id res chain seq x y z
N MET A 1 1.31 -7.78 -5.36
CA MET A 1 1.52 -6.81 -4.28
C MET A 1 2.68 -7.30 -3.47
N PRO A 2 3.48 -6.39 -2.90
CA PRO A 2 4.42 -6.72 -1.84
C PRO A 2 3.73 -7.53 -0.73
N LEU A 3 4.49 -8.39 -0.07
CA LEU A 3 4.00 -9.15 1.08
C LEU A 3 3.99 -8.25 2.34
N PRO A 4 3.24 -8.61 3.40
CA PRO A 4 3.21 -7.82 4.64
C PRO A 4 4.59 -7.48 5.21
N MET A 5 5.55 -8.39 5.07
CA MET A 5 6.94 -8.18 5.52
C MET A 5 7.63 -7.02 4.79
N VAL A 6 7.33 -6.81 3.51
CA VAL A 6 7.86 -5.67 2.76
C VAL A 6 7.29 -4.35 3.29
N HIS A 7 5.99 -4.30 3.61
CA HIS A 7 5.40 -3.10 4.21
C HIS A 7 5.97 -2.79 5.59
N PHE A 8 6.23 -3.81 6.41
CA PHE A 8 6.93 -3.62 7.69
C PHE A 8 8.37 -3.14 7.49
N LEU A 9 9.09 -3.66 6.50
CA LEU A 9 10.42 -3.16 6.17
C LEU A 9 10.36 -1.69 5.74
N VAL A 10 9.44 -1.31 4.85
CA VAL A 10 9.23 0.09 4.46
C VAL A 10 8.95 0.97 5.68
N ALA A 11 8.08 0.51 6.60
CA ALA A 11 7.81 1.23 7.84
C ALA A 11 9.08 1.45 8.69
N VAL A 12 9.91 0.41 8.85
CA VAL A 12 11.18 0.48 9.58
C VAL A 12 12.14 1.46 8.89
N GLU A 13 12.35 1.33 7.58
CA GLU A 13 13.29 2.18 6.84
C GLU A 13 12.85 3.65 6.81
N MET A 14 11.55 3.93 6.71
CA MET A 14 11.04 5.31 6.78
C MET A 14 11.32 5.96 8.13
N HIS A 15 11.14 5.25 9.24
CA HIS A 15 11.34 5.83 10.57
C HIS A 15 12.83 5.96 10.95
N LYS A 16 13.70 5.12 10.38
CA LYS A 16 15.16 5.27 10.52
C LYS A 16 15.68 6.60 9.96
N LEU A 17 14.99 7.20 8.99
CA LEU A 17 15.38 8.51 8.44
C LEU A 17 15.39 9.62 9.51
N ASP A 18 14.59 9.44 10.57
CA ASP A 18 14.48 10.37 11.69
C ASP A 18 15.01 9.77 13.01
N ASP A 19 15.81 8.70 12.97
CA ASP A 19 16.31 7.96 14.14
C ASP A 19 15.18 7.47 15.09
N ARG A 20 14.05 7.05 14.49
CA ARG A 20 12.86 6.57 15.21
C ARG A 20 12.54 5.11 14.86
N HIS A 21 11.76 4.49 15.73
CA HIS A 21 11.09 3.21 15.44
C HIS A 21 9.67 3.45 14.93
N PRO A 22 9.14 2.58 14.05
CA PRO A 22 7.73 2.61 13.70
C PRO A 22 6.88 2.36 14.94
N PHE A 23 5.79 3.12 15.08
CA PHE A 23 4.89 3.08 16.24
C PHE A 23 3.57 2.37 15.87
N PRO A 24 2.82 1.82 16.84
CA PRO A 24 1.73 0.89 16.55
C PRO A 24 0.65 1.41 15.57
N PRO A 25 0.14 2.65 15.68
CA PRO A 25 -0.78 3.21 14.69
C PRO A 25 -0.24 3.18 13.26
N PHE A 26 1.02 3.54 13.05
CA PHE A 26 1.65 3.49 11.73
C PHE A 26 1.73 2.06 11.19
N ILE A 27 2.16 1.11 12.03
CA ILE A 27 2.24 -0.31 11.65
C ILE A 27 0.85 -0.81 11.24
N LEU A 28 -0.19 -0.50 12.01
CA LEU A 28 -1.58 -0.85 11.67
C LEU A 28 -2.02 -0.23 10.35
N GLY A 29 -1.71 1.05 10.13
CA GLY A 29 -1.97 1.73 8.85
C GLY A 29 -1.29 1.04 7.68
N SER A 30 -0.04 0.60 7.85
CA SER A 30 0.79 -0.01 6.80
C SER A 30 0.31 -1.37 6.28
N ILE A 31 -0.64 -2.00 6.97
CA ILE A 31 -1.26 -3.27 6.55
C ILE A 31 -2.78 -3.17 6.36
N ALA A 32 -3.38 -2.03 6.73
CA ALA A 32 -4.83 -1.85 6.68
C ALA A 32 -5.44 -1.96 5.27
N PRO A 33 -4.82 -1.45 4.19
CA PRO A 33 -5.42 -1.56 2.85
C PRO A 33 -5.68 -3.00 2.40
N ASP A 34 -4.81 -3.92 2.82
CA ASP A 34 -4.86 -5.35 2.49
C ASP A 34 -5.81 -6.16 3.35
N ALA A 35 -6.28 -5.61 4.48
CA ALA A 35 -7.28 -6.26 5.32
C ALA A 35 -8.59 -6.55 4.57
N ILE A 36 -8.82 -5.89 3.42
CA ILE A 36 -9.94 -6.20 2.53
C ILE A 36 -9.97 -7.67 2.11
N HIS A 37 -8.80 -8.33 2.00
CA HIS A 37 -8.70 -9.74 1.63
C HIS A 37 -9.31 -10.71 2.65
N ALA A 38 -9.50 -10.28 3.90
CA ALA A 38 -10.14 -11.10 4.94
C ALA A 38 -11.68 -10.97 4.94
N ARG A 39 -12.26 -10.01 4.19
CA ARG A 39 -13.69 -9.75 4.21
C ARG A 39 -14.44 -10.70 3.25
N PRO A 40 -15.57 -11.28 3.67
CA PRO A 40 -16.39 -12.12 2.79
C PRO A 40 -16.95 -11.32 1.60
N ASN A 41 -17.11 -11.99 0.46
CA ASN A 41 -17.73 -11.44 -0.76
C ASN A 41 -17.04 -10.18 -1.33
N THR A 42 -15.74 -10.01 -1.10
CA THR A 42 -15.00 -8.91 -1.72
C THR A 42 -14.63 -9.19 -3.15
N ASP A 43 -14.59 -8.14 -3.96
CA ASP A 43 -14.11 -8.21 -5.33
C ASP A 43 -12.92 -7.26 -5.59
N ARG A 44 -12.53 -7.15 -6.85
CA ARG A 44 -11.43 -6.28 -7.27
C ARG A 44 -11.74 -4.79 -7.10
N SER A 45 -13.01 -4.40 -7.15
CA SER A 45 -13.42 -3.01 -6.95
C SER A 45 -13.23 -2.58 -5.51
N ASP A 46 -13.53 -3.46 -4.54
CA ASP A 46 -13.25 -3.20 -3.13
C ASP A 46 -11.75 -2.97 -2.89
N LYS A 47 -10.91 -3.82 -3.49
CA LYS A 47 -9.46 -3.68 -3.43
C LYS A 47 -8.96 -2.37 -4.04
N ASN A 48 -9.45 -2.03 -5.23
CA ASN A 48 -9.09 -0.76 -5.87
C ASN A 48 -9.44 0.42 -4.96
N ARG A 49 -10.61 0.37 -4.31
CA ARG A 49 -11.05 1.40 -3.36
C ARG A 49 -10.14 1.52 -2.13
N THR A 50 -9.68 0.41 -1.54
CA THR A 50 -8.71 0.46 -0.43
C THR A 50 -7.31 0.92 -0.87
N HIS A 51 -7.00 0.85 -2.16
CA HIS A 51 -5.74 1.35 -2.72
C HIS A 51 -5.88 2.74 -3.35
N LEU A 52 -6.96 3.45 -3.01
CA LEU A 52 -7.29 4.81 -3.44
C LEU A 52 -7.46 4.98 -4.96
N LEU A 53 -7.65 3.88 -5.68
CA LEU A 53 -7.78 3.89 -7.13
C LEU A 53 -9.20 4.23 -7.59
N THR A 54 -9.30 5.14 -8.56
CA THR A 54 -10.56 5.43 -9.29
C THR A 54 -10.69 4.61 -10.58
N LYS A 55 -9.59 4.03 -11.05
CA LYS A 55 -9.49 3.13 -12.21
C LYS A 55 -8.37 2.11 -11.96
N PRO A 56 -8.31 0.97 -12.69
CA PRO A 56 -7.28 -0.04 -12.46
C PRO A 56 -5.85 0.53 -12.48
N HIS A 57 -4.94 -0.04 -11.68
CA HIS A 57 -3.53 0.41 -11.59
C HIS A 57 -2.87 0.64 -12.96
N GLY A 58 -3.01 -0.32 -13.90
CA GLY A 58 -2.41 -0.20 -15.23
C GLY A 58 -2.98 0.90 -16.13
N GLN A 59 -4.01 1.61 -15.66
CA GLN A 59 -4.62 2.76 -16.34
C GLN A 59 -4.43 4.07 -15.56
N THR A 60 -3.77 4.01 -14.39
CA THR A 60 -3.51 5.16 -13.52
C THR A 60 -2.06 5.59 -13.70
N THR A 61 -1.86 6.85 -14.08
CA THR A 61 -0.52 7.44 -14.17
C THR A 61 0.03 7.73 -12.78
N ASP A 62 1.35 7.89 -12.65
CA ASP A 62 1.98 8.27 -11.38
C ASP A 62 1.45 9.59 -10.85
N ALA A 63 1.30 10.60 -11.71
CA ALA A 63 0.77 11.90 -11.31
C ALA A 63 -0.65 11.79 -10.74
N GLU A 64 -1.52 11.01 -11.37
CA GLU A 64 -2.87 10.75 -10.86
C GLU A 64 -2.82 9.99 -9.53
N TYR A 65 -1.94 8.99 -9.40
CA TYR A 65 -1.81 8.19 -8.18
C TYR A 65 -1.32 9.03 -7.00
N TRP A 66 -0.29 9.85 -7.21
CA TRP A 66 0.21 10.76 -6.19
C TRP A 66 -0.84 11.77 -5.75
N GLU A 67 -1.67 12.27 -6.69
CA GLU A 67 -2.75 13.19 -6.34
C GLU A 67 -3.85 12.50 -5.53
N LEU A 68 -4.18 11.24 -5.85
CA LEU A 68 -5.14 10.45 -5.05
C LEU A 68 -4.65 10.24 -3.62
N VAL A 69 -3.36 9.91 -3.43
CA VAL A 69 -2.77 9.77 -2.09
C VAL A 69 -2.74 11.12 -1.36
N ARG A 70 -2.35 12.21 -2.04
CA ARG A 70 -2.35 13.56 -1.48
C ARG A 70 -3.75 13.99 -1.04
N ALA A 71 -4.77 13.78 -1.87
CA ALA A 71 -6.15 14.09 -1.58
C ALA A 71 -6.67 13.30 -0.38
N PHE A 72 -6.33 12.00 -0.28
CA PHE A 72 -6.63 11.17 0.88
C PHE A 72 -6.03 11.76 2.16
N LEU A 73 -4.73 12.07 2.15
CA LEU A 73 -4.03 12.65 3.30
C LEU A 73 -4.68 13.97 3.76
N HIS A 74 -4.91 14.91 2.83
CA HIS A 74 -5.58 16.18 3.14
C HIS A 74 -6.97 15.99 3.74
N HIS A 75 -7.77 15.08 3.17
CA HIS A 75 -9.10 14.80 3.67
C HIS A 75 -9.09 14.24 5.09
N GLN A 76 -8.17 13.33 5.39
CA GLN A 76 -8.05 12.75 6.73
C GLN A 76 -7.55 13.76 7.76
N TRP A 77 -6.57 14.60 7.41
CA TRP A 77 -6.11 15.67 8.30
C TRP A 77 -7.18 16.74 8.55
N ALA A 78 -7.99 17.09 7.55
CA ALA A 78 -9.13 17.99 7.73
C ALA A 78 -10.19 17.41 8.68
N LYS A 79 -10.42 16.10 8.62
CA LYS A 79 -11.33 15.38 9.52
C LYS A 79 -10.81 15.21 10.93
N GLN A 80 -9.50 15.06 11.12
CA GLN A 80 -8.90 14.92 12.44
C GLN A 80 -9.24 16.09 13.37
N GLN A 81 -9.36 17.30 12.82
CA GLN A 81 -9.79 18.49 13.58
C GLN A 81 -11.22 18.39 14.16
N GLN A 82 -11.96 17.32 13.82
CA GLN A 82 -13.37 17.12 14.17
C GLN A 82 -13.60 15.85 15.01
N THR A 83 -12.55 15.12 15.42
CA THR A 83 -12.69 13.82 16.12
C THR A 83 -11.94 13.77 17.45
N ASP A 84 -12.50 13.07 18.45
CA ASP A 84 -11.91 12.85 19.79
C ASP A 84 -10.70 11.89 19.83
N PHE A 85 -10.21 11.42 18.68
CA PHE A 85 -9.01 10.59 18.67
C PHE A 85 -7.78 11.41 19.08
N SER A 86 -6.93 10.81 19.91
CA SER A 86 -5.67 11.46 20.35
C SER A 86 -4.84 11.92 19.14
N ALA A 87 -4.11 13.03 19.33
CA ALA A 87 -3.36 13.72 18.29
C ALA A 87 -2.32 12.86 17.54
N GLU A 88 -1.98 11.66 18.04
CA GLU A 88 -0.96 10.78 17.46
C GLU A 88 -1.53 9.52 16.77
N VAL A 89 -2.69 9.03 17.21
CA VAL A 89 -3.25 7.75 16.71
C VAL A 89 -3.77 7.88 15.28
N MET A 90 -4.54 8.93 14.98
CA MET A 90 -5.09 9.10 13.63
C MET A 90 -4.02 9.49 12.60
N PRO A 91 -3.07 10.43 12.87
CA PRO A 91 -1.99 10.72 11.94
C PRO A 91 -1.14 9.51 11.63
N GLY A 92 -0.70 8.76 12.65
CA GLY A 92 0.14 7.59 12.43
C GLY A 92 -0.54 6.54 11.56
N PHE A 93 -1.81 6.23 11.83
CA PHE A 93 -2.57 5.29 11.00
C PHE A 93 -2.68 5.76 9.55
N VAL A 94 -2.99 7.04 9.33
CA VAL A 94 -3.16 7.62 7.98
C VAL A 94 -1.83 7.66 7.22
N GLU A 95 -0.74 7.99 7.88
CA GLU A 95 0.62 7.97 7.32
C GLU A 95 1.04 6.54 6.94
N GLY A 96 0.79 5.57 7.82
CA GLY A 96 1.04 4.16 7.53
C GLY A 96 0.23 3.67 6.33
N TYR A 97 -1.05 4.06 6.24
CA TYR A 97 -1.91 3.75 5.10
C TYR A 97 -1.36 4.32 3.80
N ALA A 98 -0.92 5.59 3.82
CA ALA A 98 -0.28 6.21 2.67
C ALA A 98 1.03 5.49 2.29
N ALA A 99 1.88 5.15 3.27
CA ALA A 99 3.11 4.42 3.02
C ALA A 99 2.86 3.07 2.33
N HIS A 100 1.81 2.34 2.72
CA HIS A 100 1.40 1.11 2.07
C HIS A 100 1.10 1.31 0.58
N VAL A 101 0.16 2.21 0.26
CA VAL A 101 -0.31 2.39 -1.12
C VAL A 101 0.79 2.95 -2.03
N LEU A 102 1.66 3.82 -1.49
CA LEU A 102 2.85 4.30 -2.21
C LEU A 102 3.85 3.17 -2.47
N ALA A 103 4.11 2.30 -1.48
CA ALA A 103 4.98 1.14 -1.64
C ALA A 103 4.43 0.17 -2.70
N ASP A 104 3.12 -0.06 -2.71
CA ASP A 104 2.45 -0.88 -3.72
C ASP A 104 2.64 -0.36 -5.13
N ARG A 105 2.54 0.96 -5.33
CA ARG A 105 2.77 1.60 -6.62
C ARG A 105 4.22 1.45 -7.08
N LEU A 106 5.19 1.75 -6.21
CA LEU A 106 6.61 1.61 -6.50
C LEU A 106 6.99 0.15 -6.79
N TRP A 107 6.40 -0.79 -6.05
CA TRP A 107 6.61 -2.22 -6.27
C TRP A 107 6.04 -2.68 -7.60
N LEU A 108 4.85 -2.18 -7.98
CA LEU A 108 4.23 -2.49 -9.25
C LEU A 108 5.16 -2.12 -10.42
N ASP A 109 5.66 -0.89 -10.44
CA ASP A 109 6.49 -0.41 -11.55
C ASP A 109 7.92 -0.92 -11.49
N GLY A 110 8.54 -0.90 -10.30
CA GLY A 110 9.95 -1.22 -10.13
C GLY A 110 10.26 -2.71 -10.13
N LEU A 111 9.30 -3.56 -9.77
CA LEU A 111 9.52 -5.00 -9.62
C LEU A 111 8.51 -5.85 -10.38
N PHE A 112 7.21 -5.67 -10.15
CA PHE A 112 6.21 -6.62 -10.64
C PHE A 112 6.05 -6.59 -12.17
N LEU A 113 6.00 -5.40 -12.79
CA LEU A 113 5.89 -5.29 -14.25
C LEU A 113 7.15 -5.84 -14.96
N PRO A 114 8.39 -5.46 -14.57
CA PRO A 114 9.60 -6.07 -15.12
C PRO A 114 9.67 -7.58 -14.92
N PHE A 115 9.28 -8.05 -13.72
CA PHE A 115 9.21 -9.48 -13.43
C PHE A 115 8.27 -10.18 -14.42
N ARG A 116 7.06 -9.64 -14.63
CA ARG A 116 6.04 -10.22 -15.52
C ARG A 116 6.48 -10.25 -16.98
N GLU A 117 7.19 -9.23 -17.44
CA GLU A 117 7.71 -9.19 -18.81
C GLU A 117 8.74 -10.32 -19.02
N ARG A 118 9.68 -10.46 -18.08
CA ARG A 118 10.73 -11.49 -18.11
C ARG A 118 10.17 -12.92 -18.14
N VAL A 119 9.03 -13.17 -17.49
CA VAL A 119 8.43 -14.51 -17.36
C VAL A 119 7.19 -14.71 -18.23
N SER A 120 6.99 -13.84 -19.23
CA SER A 120 5.77 -13.78 -20.06
C SER A 120 5.41 -15.08 -20.79
N GLN A 121 6.36 -16.00 -20.97
CA GLN A 121 6.17 -17.29 -21.63
C GLN A 121 5.69 -18.42 -20.68
N LEU A 122 5.72 -18.19 -19.36
CA LEU A 122 5.33 -19.21 -18.38
C LEU A 122 3.81 -19.26 -18.17
N ALA A 123 3.30 -20.43 -17.77
CA ALA A 123 1.91 -20.55 -17.37
C ALA A 123 1.67 -19.77 -16.06
N GLN A 124 0.45 -19.23 -15.87
CA GLN A 124 0.12 -18.38 -14.72
C GLN A 124 0.46 -19.01 -13.35
N ARG A 125 0.30 -20.33 -13.21
CA ARG A 125 0.65 -21.06 -11.99
C ARG A 125 2.15 -21.03 -11.70
N GLU A 126 2.96 -21.19 -12.74
CA GLU A 126 4.43 -21.16 -12.66
C GLU A 126 4.91 -19.75 -12.34
N VAL A 127 4.29 -18.73 -12.95
CA VAL A 127 4.54 -17.31 -12.65
C VAL A 127 4.33 -17.02 -11.16
N ALA A 128 3.22 -17.49 -10.57
CA ALA A 128 2.93 -17.26 -9.15
C ALA A 128 3.95 -17.94 -8.24
N GLN A 129 4.29 -19.21 -8.50
CA GLN A 129 5.29 -19.95 -7.72
C GLN A 129 6.67 -19.30 -7.81
N LEU A 130 7.07 -18.89 -9.02
CA LEU A 130 8.34 -18.22 -9.25
C LEU A 130 8.40 -16.86 -8.56
N TYR A 131 7.31 -16.10 -8.60
CA TYR A 131 7.21 -14.80 -7.94
C TYR A 131 7.50 -14.94 -6.44
N TYR A 132 6.75 -15.79 -5.72
CA TYR A 132 6.96 -15.98 -4.29
C TYR A 132 8.33 -16.54 -3.94
N ARG A 133 8.97 -17.32 -4.84
CA ARG A 133 10.34 -17.81 -4.59
C ARG A 133 11.42 -16.72 -4.68
N GLU A 134 11.19 -15.68 -5.48
CA GLU A 134 12.20 -14.63 -5.75
C GLU A 134 11.99 -13.36 -4.94
N VAL A 135 10.80 -13.17 -4.36
CA VAL A 135 10.40 -11.89 -3.74
C VAL A 135 9.97 -12.01 -2.28
N ASP A 136 10.01 -13.21 -1.73
CA ASP A 136 9.83 -13.55 -0.30
C ASP A 136 11.22 -13.77 0.33
#